data_AF-A0A7V0V8Q6-F1
#
_entry.id   AF-A0A7V0V8Q6-F1
#
_cell.length_a   1.000
_cell.length_b   1.000
_cell.length_c   1.000
_cell.angle_alpha   90.00
_cell.angle_beta   90.00
_cell.angle_gamma   90.00
#
_symmetry.space_group_name_H-M   'P 1'
#
loop_
_entity.id
_entity.type
_entity.pdbx_description
1 polymer ?
#
loop_
_entity_poly.entity_id
_entity_poly.type
_entity_poly.pdbx_seq_one_letter_code
_entity_poly.pdbx_strand_id
1 'polypeptide(L)'
;MTDKIFVPLAPIRPIDKPASGQSQVSKTQGKSFKDILANEIGKGLKFSAHAKARLEARNIKLTESQLNRIYSGVDKAASKGACESLVLVD
;
A
#
# COMPACT_ATOMS: atom_id res chain seq x y z
N MET A 1 -50.23 -56.41 -30.05
CA MET A 1 -49.41 -56.29 -28.83
C MET A 1 -48.24 -55.38 -29.14
N THR A 2 -48.14 -54.22 -28.48
CA THR A 2 -46.96 -53.36 -28.52
C THR A 2 -46.43 -53.22 -27.11
N ASP A 3 -45.43 -54.03 -26.80
CA ASP A 3 -44.76 -54.01 -25.50
C ASP A 3 -43.94 -52.73 -25.36
N LYS A 4 -44.33 -51.88 -24.41
CA LYS A 4 -43.59 -50.67 -24.06
C LYS A 4 -42.36 -51.07 -23.25
N ILE A 5 -41.18 -50.88 -23.83
CA ILE A 5 -39.90 -51.11 -23.17
C ILE A 5 -39.69 -49.98 -22.14
N PHE A 6 -39.74 -50.35 -20.86
CA PHE A 6 -39.49 -49.45 -19.74
C PHE A 6 -38.02 -49.51 -19.35
N VAL A 7 -37.31 -48.38 -19.43
CA VAL A 7 -35.90 -48.27 -19.05
C VAL A 7 -35.81 -47.37 -17.82
N PRO A 8 -35.49 -47.89 -16.62
CA PRO A 8 -35.36 -47.07 -15.43
C PRO A 8 -34.07 -46.24 -15.53
N LEU A 9 -34.20 -44.91 -15.51
CA LEU A 9 -33.07 -44.00 -15.45
C LEU A 9 -32.52 -43.94 -14.02
N ALA A 10 -31.26 -44.31 -13.83
CA ALA A 10 -30.57 -44.14 -12.55
C ALA A 10 -30.13 -42.68 -12.34
N PRO A 11 -30.11 -42.17 -11.09
CA PRO A 11 -29.71 -40.80 -10.80
C PRO A 11 -28.20 -40.60 -10.96
N ILE A 12 -27.84 -39.49 -11.61
CA ILE A 12 -26.46 -39.09 -11.88
C ILE A 12 -25.83 -38.59 -10.57
N ARG A 13 -24.71 -39.18 -10.16
CA ARG A 13 -23.94 -38.72 -8.98
C ARG A 13 -22.88 -37.70 -9.40
N PRO A 14 -22.65 -36.64 -8.59
CA PRO A 14 -21.59 -35.68 -8.87
C PRO A 14 -20.21 -36.32 -8.75
N ILE A 15 -19.30 -35.91 -9.63
CA ILE A 15 -17.89 -36.33 -9.61
C ILE A 15 -17.19 -35.64 -8.44
N ASP A 16 -16.75 -36.43 -7.46
CA ASP A 16 -15.81 -35.97 -6.44
C ASP A 16 -14.47 -35.65 -7.14
N LYS A 17 -14.08 -34.37 -7.09
CA LYS A 17 -12.75 -33.96 -7.57
C LYS A 17 -11.68 -34.71 -6.77
N PRO A 18 -10.63 -35.24 -7.42
CA PRO A 18 -9.52 -35.84 -6.69
C PRO A 18 -8.95 -34.80 -5.75
N ALA A 19 -8.71 -35.21 -4.50
CA ALA A 19 -8.03 -34.40 -3.50
C ALA A 19 -6.62 -34.07 -3.99
N SER A 20 -6.49 -33.00 -4.77
CA SER A 20 -5.20 -32.38 -5.04
C SER A 20 -4.68 -31.91 -3.70
N GLY A 21 -3.63 -32.58 -3.22
CA GLY A 21 -2.93 -32.28 -1.99
C GLY A 21 -2.79 -30.78 -1.81
N GLN A 22 -3.18 -30.31 -0.62
CA GLN A 22 -3.03 -28.94 -0.19
C GLN A 22 -1.57 -28.55 -0.39
N SER A 23 -1.29 -27.88 -1.50
CA SER A 23 -0.01 -27.21 -1.71
C SER A 23 0.01 -26.14 -0.63
N GLN A 24 0.77 -26.39 0.44
CA GLN A 24 1.04 -25.40 1.46
C GLN A 24 1.60 -24.19 0.73
N VAL A 25 0.76 -23.17 0.60
CA VAL A 25 1.20 -21.85 0.14
C VAL A 25 2.21 -21.41 1.19
N SER A 26 3.49 -21.56 0.84
CA SER A 26 4.59 -21.00 1.61
C SER A 26 4.29 -19.52 1.77
N LYS A 27 3.93 -19.11 3.00
CA LYS A 27 3.76 -17.70 3.35
C LYS A 27 5.02 -16.99 2.90
N THR A 28 4.87 -16.18 1.86
CA THR A 28 5.92 -15.34 1.31
C THR A 28 6.55 -14.58 2.47
N GLN A 29 7.84 -14.82 2.71
CA GLN A 29 8.67 -14.13 3.70
C GLN A 29 8.99 -12.70 3.23
N GLY A 30 7.97 -11.95 2.83
CA GLY A 30 8.03 -10.53 2.54
C GLY A 30 7.66 -9.72 3.79
N LYS A 31 8.22 -8.52 3.92
CA LYS A 31 7.74 -7.53 4.91
C LYS A 31 6.24 -7.33 4.69
N SER A 32 5.45 -7.36 5.77
CA SER A 32 4.02 -7.14 5.64
C SER A 32 3.76 -5.70 5.19
N PHE A 33 2.61 -5.44 4.57
CA PHE A 33 2.20 -4.07 4.24
C PHE A 33 2.21 -3.16 5.48
N LYS A 34 1.84 -3.70 6.66
CA LYS A 34 1.92 -3.00 7.93
C LYS A 34 3.35 -2.52 8.24
N ASP A 35 4.34 -3.38 8.03
CA ASP A 35 5.75 -3.05 8.28
C ASP A 35 6.27 -1.99 7.31
N ILE A 36 5.86 -2.08 6.04
CA ILE A 36 6.22 -1.10 5.00
C ILE A 36 5.57 0.25 5.32
N LEU A 37 4.28 0.26 5.66
CA LEU A 37 3.55 1.48 5.99
C LEU A 37 4.13 2.15 7.24
N ALA A 38 4.39 1.38 8.29
CA ALA A 38 5.02 1.90 9.52
C ALA A 38 6.39 2.51 9.22
N ASN A 39 7.18 1.88 8.35
CA ASN A 39 8.46 2.42 7.91
C ASN A 39 8.28 3.72 7.10
N GLU A 40 7.33 3.77 6.17
CA GLU A 40 7.12 4.95 5.31
C GLU A 40 6.56 6.17 6.04
N ILE A 41 5.69 5.97 7.04
CA ILE A 41 5.16 7.05 7.88
C ILE A 41 6.27 7.64 8.77
N GLY A 42 7.21 6.81 9.24
CA GLY A 42 8.32 7.25 10.09
C GLY A 42 9.42 8.06 9.39
N LYS A 43 9.40 8.18 8.05
CA LYS A 43 10.48 8.83 7.27
C LYS A 43 10.50 10.36 7.34
N GLY A 44 9.59 10.98 8.09
CA GLY A 44 9.56 12.43 8.29
C GLY A 44 9.07 13.22 7.06
N LEU A 45 9.44 14.51 7.00
CA LEU A 45 9.00 15.44 5.95
C LEU A 45 9.59 15.04 4.58
N LYS A 46 8.73 14.90 3.58
CA LYS A 46 9.09 14.60 2.20
C LYS A 46 8.81 15.80 1.29
N PHE A 47 9.76 16.12 0.42
CA PHE A 47 9.58 17.10 -0.64
C PHE A 47 8.98 16.45 -1.90
N SER A 48 8.06 17.14 -2.56
CA SER A 48 7.54 16.76 -3.87
C SER A 48 8.65 16.78 -4.93
N ALA A 49 8.43 16.09 -6.05
CA ALA A 49 9.40 16.05 -7.15
C ALA A 49 9.73 17.47 -7.67
N HIS A 50 8.72 18.33 -7.83
CA HIS A 50 8.92 19.71 -8.29
C HIS A 50 9.73 20.54 -7.28
N ALA A 51 9.47 20.39 -5.98
CA ALA A 51 10.23 21.11 -4.95
C ALA A 51 11.71 20.72 -4.97
N LYS A 52 12.02 19.43 -5.11
CA LYS A 52 13.41 18.94 -5.23
C LYS A 52 14.10 19.51 -6.46
N ALA A 53 13.47 19.39 -7.64
CA ALA A 53 14.02 19.93 -8.88
C ALA A 53 14.29 21.44 -8.79
N ARG A 54 13.43 22.19 -8.10
CA ARG A 54 13.61 23.64 -7.89
C ARG A 54 14.75 23.98 -6.93
N LEU A 55 14.96 23.18 -5.87
CA LEU A 55 16.11 23.33 -4.98
C LEU A 55 17.42 23.08 -5.74
N GLU A 56 17.46 22.02 -6.54
CA GLU A 56 18.63 21.66 -7.37
C GLU A 56 18.93 22.73 -8.43
N ALA A 57 17.92 23.17 -9.19
CA ALA A 57 18.08 24.19 -10.23
C ALA A 57 18.57 25.54 -9.67
N ARG A 58 18.26 25.83 -8.42
CA ARG A 58 18.71 27.05 -7.71
C ARG A 58 19.96 26.83 -6.86
N ASN A 59 20.53 25.62 -6.89
CA ASN A 59 21.68 25.21 -6.09
C ASN A 59 21.50 25.48 -4.58
N ILE A 60 20.26 25.34 -4.09
CA ILE A 60 19.92 25.55 -2.68
C ILE A 60 20.18 24.25 -1.94
N LYS A 61 21.13 24.29 -1.00
CA LYS A 61 21.40 23.20 -0.05
C LYS A 61 20.82 23.56 1.31
N LEU A 62 19.98 22.68 1.84
CA LEU A 62 19.39 22.86 3.17
C LEU A 62 20.31 22.22 4.21
N THR A 63 20.67 22.98 5.23
CA THR A 63 21.35 22.43 6.41
C THR A 63 20.38 21.63 7.28
N GLU A 64 20.90 20.75 8.12
CA GLU A 64 20.08 19.97 9.05
C GLU A 64 19.29 20.87 10.03
N SER A 65 19.88 21.98 10.47
CA SER A 65 19.20 22.98 11.29
C SER A 65 18.00 23.61 10.56
N GLN A 66 18.18 23.99 9.29
CA GLN A 66 17.09 24.54 8.47
C GLN A 66 15.99 23.51 8.23
N LEU A 67 16.34 22.24 7.96
CA LEU A 67 15.36 21.16 7.81
C LEU A 67 14.53 20.97 9.09
N ASN A 68 15.17 20.99 10.25
CA ASN A 68 14.47 20.89 11.54
C ASN A 68 13.53 22.09 11.78
N ARG A 69 13.93 23.31 11.39
CA ARG A 69 13.06 24.50 11.46
C ARG A 69 11.85 24.37 10.54
N ILE A 70 12.04 23.93 9.30
CA ILE A 70 10.94 23.67 8.36
C ILE A 70 9.98 22.64 8.94
N TYR A 71 10.51 21.51 9.45
CA TYR A 71 9.70 20.46 10.07
C TYR A 71 8.84 21.00 11.21
N SER A 72 9.45 21.73 12.15
CA SER A 72 8.71 22.33 13.28
C SER A 72 7.66 23.34 12.83
N GLY A 73 7.95 24.15 11.80
CA GLY A 73 6.99 25.09 11.23
C GLY A 73 5.77 24.39 10.61
N VAL A 74 6.02 23.33 9.84
CA VAL A 74 4.96 22.52 9.23
C VAL A 74 4.13 21.80 10.30
N ASP A 75 4.75 21.20 11.31
CA ASP A 75 4.06 20.52 12.40
C ASP A 75 3.18 21.46 13.23
N LYS A 76 3.64 22.68 13.48
CA LYS A 76 2.84 23.75 14.13
C LYS A 76 1.66 24.20 13.28
N ALA A 77 1.80 24.23 11.96
CA ALA A 77 0.69 24.57 11.07
C ALA A 77 -0.33 23.42 10.99
N ALA A 78 0.16 22.19 10.85
CA ALA A 78 -0.65 20.98 10.79
C ALA A 78 -1.44 20.73 12.09
N SER A 79 -0.84 20.94 13.26
CA SER A 79 -1.52 20.84 14.56
C SER A 79 -2.65 21.86 14.75
N LYS A 80 -2.64 22.95 13.97
CA LYS A 80 -3.75 23.93 13.89
C LYS A 80 -4.77 23.62 12.79
N GLY A 81 -4.62 22.49 12.10
CA GLY A 81 -5.50 22.08 11.00
C GLY A 81 -5.28 22.86 9.70
N ALA A 82 -4.14 23.53 9.53
CA ALA A 82 -3.85 24.24 8.29
C ALA A 82 -3.55 23.26 7.16
N CYS A 83 -4.32 23.33 6.07
CA CYS A 83 -4.09 22.53 4.87
C CYS A 83 -3.02 23.13 3.96
N GLU A 84 -2.98 24.46 3.85
CA GLU A 84 -2.04 25.22 3.04
C GLU A 84 -1.36 26.27 3.92
N SER A 85 -0.04 26.41 3.82
CA SER A 85 0.74 27.32 4.67
C SER A 85 2.02 27.76 4.00
N LEU A 86 2.46 28.98 4.30
CA LEU A 86 3.77 29.52 3.93
C LEU A 86 4.69 29.46 5.15
N VAL A 87 5.84 28.80 5.02
CA VAL A 87 6.89 28.75 6.03
C VAL A 87 8.07 29.57 5.54
N LEU A 88 8.44 30.62 6.30
CA LEU A 88 9.61 31.45 6.04
C LEU A 88 10.73 31.07 7.02
N VAL A 89 11.93 30.86 6.49
CA VAL A 89 13.10 30.42 7.25
C VAL A 89 14.28 31.32 6.84
N ASP A 90 14.99 31.82 7.84
CA ASP A 90 16.28 32.54 7.74
C ASP A 90 17.44 31.52 7.83
#